data_AF-A0A8T6SFB2-F1
#
_entry.id   AF-A0A8T6SFB2-F1
#
_cell.length_a   1.000
_cell.length_b   1.000
_cell.length_c   1.000
_cell.angle_alpha   90.00
_cell.angle_beta   90.00
_cell.angle_gamma   90.00
#
_symmetry.space_group_name_H-M   'P 1'
#
loop_
_entity.id
_entity.type
_entity.pdbx_description
1 polymer ?
#
loop_
_entity_poly.entity_id
_entity_poly.type
_entity_poly.pdbx_seq_one_letter_code
_entity_poly.pdbx_strand_id
1 'polypeptide(L)' 'YIIVVGERERSSEVLPVRDRKSGTIREIQLEELISEIKKILNGKPYKPLPLPNHLSRRPQFYG' A
#
# COMPACT_ATOMS: atom_id res chain seq x y z
N TYR A 1 1.57 -0.47 7.14
CA TYR A 1 0.30 -1.02 6.66
C TYR A 1 0.57 -2.26 5.82
N ILE A 2 0.00 -3.40 6.22
CA ILE A 2 -0.21 -4.58 5.38
C ILE A 2 -1.72 -4.69 5.22
N ILE A 3 -2.19 -4.84 3.99
CA ILE A 3 -3.61 -5.02 3.69
C ILE A 3 -3.74 -6.39 3.03
N VAL A 4 -4.65 -7.22 3.54
CA VAL A 4 -5.07 -8.45 2.86
C VAL A 4 -6.34 -8.09 2.11
N VAL A 5 -6.37 -8.40 0.81
CA VAL A 5 -7.52 -8.13 -0.06
C VAL A 5 -7.89 -9.44 -0.77
N GLY A 6 -8.96 -10.07 -0.32
CA GLY A 6 -9.63 -11.22 -0.92
C GLY A 6 -11.00 -10.86 -1.51
N GLU A 7 -11.67 -11.83 -2.12
CA GLU A 7 -12.99 -11.63 -2.74
C GLU A 7 -14.05 -11.09 -1.77
N ARG A 8 -14.03 -11.54 -0.52
CA ARG A 8 -14.97 -11.08 0.53
C ARG A 8 -14.73 -9.62 0.93
N GLU A 9 -13.49 -9.17 0.87
CA GLU A 9 -13.06 -7.80 1.20
C GLU A 9 -13.21 -6.84 0.02
N ARG A 10 -13.49 -7.36 -1.19
CA ARG A 10 -13.83 -6.53 -2.36
C ARG A 10 -15.31 -6.14 -2.37
N SER A 11 -16.17 -6.97 -1.79
CA SER A 11 -17.61 -6.70 -1.62
C SER A 11 -17.94 -5.91 -0.35
N SER A 12 -17.08 -6.00 0.68
CA SER A 12 -17.18 -5.15 1.87
C SER A 12 -16.19 -4.00 1.78
N GLU A 13 -16.67 -2.75 1.84
CA GLU A 13 -15.83 -1.54 1.84
C GLU A 13 -14.91 -1.37 3.07
N VAL A 14 -14.93 -2.36 3.97
CA VAL A 14 -14.14 -2.41 5.21
C VAL A 14 -12.97 -3.38 5.01
N LEU A 15 -11.75 -2.86 5.12
CA LEU A 15 -10.53 -3.63 4.94
C LEU A 15 -9.80 -3.81 6.29
N PRO A 16 -9.40 -5.04 6.65
CA PRO A 16 -8.53 -5.26 7.80
C PRO A 16 -7.10 -4.81 7.45
N VAL A 17 -6.73 -3.64 7.97
CA VAL A 17 -5.39 -3.07 7.83
C VAL A 17 -4.57 -3.46 9.05
N ARG A 18 -3.47 -4.18 8.82
CA ARG A 18 -2.52 -4.51 9.87
C ARG A 18 -1.43 -3.46 9.93
N ASP A 19 -1.29 -2.82 11.09
CA ASP A 19 -0.22 -1.87 11.32
C ASP A 19 1.02 -2.54 11.88
N ARG A 20 2.15 -2.40 11.14
CA ARG A 20 3.44 -2.94 11.58
C ARG A 20 4.00 -2.22 12.80
N LYS A 21 3.59 -0.96 13.03
CA LYS A 21 4.06 -0.17 14.19
C LYS A 21 3.35 -0.54 15.48
N SER A 22 2.03 -0.78 15.43
CA SER A 22 1.23 -1.07 16.62
C SER A 22 0.99 -2.56 16.84
N GLY A 23 1.25 -3.41 15.84
CA GLY A 23 1.01 -4.86 15.92
C GLY A 23 -0.47 -5.25 15.89
N THR A 24 -1.38 -4.27 15.87
CA THR A 24 -2.83 -4.45 15.88
C THR A 24 -3.42 -4.48 14.48
N ILE A 25 -4.53 -5.19 14.36
CA ILE A 25 -5.37 -5.22 13.16
C ILE A 25 -6.49 -4.20 13.39
N ARG A 26 -6.67 -3.27 12.45
CA ARG A 26 -7.75 -2.29 12.47
C ARG A 26 -8.62 -2.52 11.25
N GLU A 27 -9.93 -2.53 11.47
CA GLU A 27 -10.91 -2.53 10.38
C GLU A 27 -11.20 -1.08 10.02
N ILE A 28 -10.79 -0.65 8.82
CA ILE A 28 -10.91 0.74 8.36
C ILE A 28 -11.51 0.72 6.95
N GLN A 29 -12.33 1.72 6.64
CA GLN A 29 -12.85 1.88 5.27
C GLN A 29 -11.75 2.30 4.29
N LEU A 30 -11.90 1.91 3.02
CA LEU A 30 -10.92 2.26 1.98
C LEU A 30 -10.69 3.78 1.87
N GLU A 31 -11.75 4.58 1.93
CA GLU A 31 -11.68 6.04 1.83
C GLU A 31 -10.91 6.67 2.99
N GLU A 32 -11.21 6.22 4.21
CA GLU A 32 -10.52 6.68 5.42
C GLU A 32 -9.03 6.35 5.35
N LEU A 33 -8.68 5.14 4.93
CA LEU A 33 -7.29 4.71 4.77
C LEU A 33 -6.54 5.56 3.73
N ILE A 34 -7.17 5.87 2.59
CA ILE A 34 -6.58 6.75 1.57
C ILE A 34 -6.35 8.15 2.15
N SER A 35 -7.31 8.67 2.92
CA SER A 35 -7.19 9.98 3.56
C SER A 35 -6.06 10.03 4.60
N GLU A 36 -5.90 8.98 5.39
CA GLU A 36 -4.84 8.85 6.40
C GLU A 36 -3.47 8.79 5.74
N ILE A 37 -3.32 7.93 4.72
CA ILE A 37 -2.08 7.80 3.95
C ILE A 37 -1.72 9.12 3.26
N LYS A 38 -2.69 9.83 2.66
CA LYS A 38 -2.46 11.15 2.07
C LYS A 38 -2.01 12.18 3.10
N LYS A 39 -2.61 12.21 4.30
CA LYS A 39 -2.17 13.09 5.40
C LYS A 39 -0.74 12.77 5.85
N ILE A 40 -0.38 11.50 5.97
CA ILE A 40 0.97 11.06 6.36
C ILE A 40 2.02 11.39 5.28
N LEU A 41 1.63 11.32 4.00
CA LEU A 41 2.48 11.66 2.87
C LEU A 41 2.66 13.17 2.68
N ASN A 42 1.76 14.00 3.20
CA ASN A 42 1.80 15.44 3.03
C ASN A 42 3.06 16.03 3.70
N GLY A 43 4.02 16.49 2.91
CA GLY A 43 5.31 17.01 3.39
C GLY A 43 6.50 16.04 3.30
N LYS A 44 6.31 14.81 2.79
CA LYS A 44 7.44 13.91 2.48
C LYS A 44 7.84 14.06 1.01
N PRO A 45 9.14 14.18 0.68
CA PRO A 45 9.59 14.21 -0.70
C PRO A 45 9.22 12.90 -1.40
N TYR A 46 8.55 13.01 -2.55
CA TYR A 46 8.16 11.85 -3.34
C TYR A 46 9.41 11.30 -4.04
N LYS A 47 9.96 10.19 -3.54
CA LYS A 47 11.07 9.50 -4.19
C LYS A 47 10.50 8.64 -5.31
N PRO A 48 10.73 8.95 -6.60
CA PRO A 48 10.29 8.07 -7.68
C PRO A 48 10.94 6.70 -7.51
N LEU A 49 10.24 5.65 -7.90
CA LEU A 49 10.81 4.31 -7.85
C LEU A 49 12.10 4.30 -8.69
N PRO A 50 13.25 3.86 -8.13
CA PRO A 50 14.50 3.76 -8.89
C PRO A 50 14.45 2.64 -9.93
N LEU A 51 13.39 1.83 -9.91
CA LEU A 51 13.17 0.70 -10.79
C LEU A 51 11.87 0.92 -11.58
N PRO A 52 11.80 0.42 -12.83
CA PRO A 52 10.57 0.43 -13.59
C PRO A 52 9.48 -0.37 -12.87
N ASN A 53 8.22 0.09 -13.01
CA ASN A 53 7.04 -0.57 -12.41
C ASN A 53 6.95 -2.07 -12.72
N HIS A 54 7.48 -2.48 -13.87
CA HIS A 54 7.57 -3.88 -14.27
C HIS A 54 9.00 -4.37 -14.10
N LEU A 55 9.26 -5.06 -12.99
CA LEU A 55 10.53 -5.76 -12.75
C LEU A 55 10.85 -6.79 -13.85
N SER A 56 9.82 -7.32 -14.52
CA SER A 56 9.94 -8.24 -15.66
C SER A 56 10.51 -7.60 -16.93
N ARG A 57 10.45 -6.28 -17.07
CA ARG A 57 11.03 -5.55 -18.21
C ARG A 57 12.41 -4.96 -17.88
N ARG A 58 13.01 -5.39 -16.77
CA ARG A 58 14.36 -4.94 -16.43
C ARG A 58 15.33 -5.48 -17.49
N PRO A 59 16.09 -4.63 -18.19
CA PRO A 59 17.12 -5.11 -19.11
C PRO A 59 18.12 -5.96 -18.33
N GLN A 60 18.27 -7.21 -18.72
CA GLN A 60 19.31 -8.09 -18.20
C GLN A 60 20.60 -7.77 -18.95
N PHE A 61 21.56 -7.18 -18.25
CA PHE A 61 22.91 -6.98 -18.78
C PHE A 61 23.64 -8.32 -18.62
N TYR A 62 23.81 -9.05 -19.71
CA TYR A 62 24.74 -10.18 -19.78
C TYR A 62 26.10 -9.62 -20.20
N GLY A 63 27.04 -9.64 -19.26
CA GLY A 63 28.46 -9.40 -19.54
C GLY A 63 29.14 -10.70 -19.91
#